data_AF-A0A7S1EXH7-F1
#
_entry.id   AF-A0A7S1EXH7-F1
#
_cell.length_a   1.000
_cell.length_b   1.000
_cell.length_c   1.000
_cell.angle_alpha   90.00
_cell.angle_beta   90.00
_cell.angle_gamma   90.00
#
_symmetry.space_group_name_H-M   'P 1'
#
loop_
_entity.id
_entity.type
_entity.pdbx_description
1 polymer ?
#
loop_
_entity_poly.entity_id
_entity_poly.type
_entity_poly.pdbx_seq_one_letter_code
_entity_poly.pdbx_strand_id
1 'polypeptide(L)'
;ARCFLATSRYTRSIIFLSCLLAFRGFHDHPVDALHEVCANLGVGELAGTLPSQRRYLTYFHQCLQGSPPLCADRRLLSAKMNGVDWTDDARSVLEVWQQGRLVSSSSPTHQPGGMAESCEVFRFSADAVVCKDILIRLRRVAADGRKDTQLRLAFHTGFVFDSMVAGKRELD
;
A
#
# COMPACT_ATOMS: atom_id res chain seq x y z
N ALA A 1 8.14 -19.24 -6.06
CA ALA A 1 6.90 -18.45 -6.09
C ALA A 1 5.75 -19.18 -5.37
N ARG A 2 5.73 -19.14 -4.03
CA ARG A 2 4.61 -19.61 -3.19
C ARG A 2 4.68 -18.85 -1.86
N CYS A 3 4.15 -17.62 -1.80
CA CYS A 3 4.07 -16.89 -0.53
C CYS A 3 2.85 -15.95 -0.40
N PHE A 4 1.86 -16.05 -1.29
CA PHE A 4 0.71 -15.14 -1.33
C PHE A 4 -0.63 -15.74 -0.89
N LEU A 5 -0.65 -17.00 -0.42
CA LEU A 5 -1.89 -17.70 -0.05
C LEU A 5 -2.17 -17.80 1.46
N ALA A 6 -1.35 -17.18 2.31
CA ALA A 6 -1.54 -17.24 3.77
C ALA A 6 -1.97 -15.90 4.38
N THR A 7 -2.73 -15.05 3.67
CA THR A 7 -3.48 -14.01 4.38
C THR A 7 -4.59 -14.71 5.18
N SER A 8 -4.42 -14.75 6.50
CA SER A 8 -5.41 -15.28 7.45
C SER A 8 -6.82 -14.80 7.10
N ARG A 9 -7.81 -15.71 7.15
CA ARG A 9 -9.25 -15.44 6.91
C ARG A 9 -9.81 -14.30 7.77
N TYR A 10 -9.07 -13.87 8.79
CA TYR A 10 -9.47 -12.92 9.81
C TYR A 10 -8.85 -11.52 9.65
N THR A 11 -7.98 -11.28 8.66
CA THR A 11 -7.21 -10.01 8.54
C THR A 11 -8.06 -8.75 8.67
N ARG A 12 -9.21 -8.67 7.97
CA ARG A 12 -10.12 -7.50 8.08
C ARG A 12 -10.77 -7.38 9.46
N SER A 13 -11.17 -8.50 10.06
CA SER A 13 -11.80 -8.53 11.38
C SER A 13 -10.81 -8.12 12.47
N ILE A 14 -9.54 -8.55 12.36
CA ILE A 14 -8.46 -8.17 13.28
C ILE A 14 -8.32 -6.65 13.35
N ILE A 15 -8.24 -5.98 12.20
CA ILE A 15 -8.11 -4.52 12.12
C ILE A 15 -9.34 -3.82 12.71
N PHE A 16 -10.54 -4.29 12.38
CA PHE A 16 -11.77 -3.73 12.91
C PHE A 16 -11.84 -3.83 14.45
N LEU A 17 -11.55 -5.02 15.00
CA LEU A 17 -11.56 -5.25 16.45
C LEU A 17 -10.50 -4.39 17.16
N SER A 18 -9.32 -4.26 16.56
CA SER A 18 -8.24 -3.41 17.10
C SER A 18 -8.67 -1.95 17.19
N CYS A 19 -9.29 -1.41 16.13
CA CYS A 19 -9.88 -0.07 16.13
C CYS A 19 -11.01 0.06 17.16
N LEU A 20 -11.88 -0.95 17.26
CA LEU A 20 -13.01 -0.93 18.20
C LEU A 20 -12.54 -0.88 19.66
N LEU A 21 -11.53 -1.68 20.03
CA LEU A 21 -10.99 -1.68 21.39
C LEU A 21 -10.39 -0.32 21.75
N ALA A 22 -9.60 0.28 20.85
CA ALA A 22 -9.04 1.61 21.05
C ALA A 22 -10.13 2.70 21.13
N PHE A 23 -11.13 2.66 20.24
CA PHE A 23 -12.27 3.59 20.28
C PHE A 23 -13.06 3.51 21.60
N ARG A 24 -13.14 2.32 22.20
CA ARG A 24 -13.81 2.11 23.48
C ARG A 24 -12.95 2.52 24.69
N GLY A 25 -11.69 2.90 24.49
CA GLY A 25 -10.75 3.30 25.53
C GLY A 25 -10.09 2.12 26.26
N PHE A 26 -10.13 0.91 25.69
CA PHE A 26 -9.39 -0.23 26.26
C PHE A 26 -7.90 -0.19 25.94
N HIS A 27 -7.53 0.52 24.89
CA HIS A 27 -6.15 0.75 24.46
C HIS A 27 -5.99 2.19 23.98
N ASP A 28 -4.83 2.79 24.24
CA ASP A 28 -4.53 4.15 23.77
C ASP A 28 -4.35 4.18 22.25
N HIS A 29 -3.67 3.17 21.69
CA HIS A 29 -3.42 3.04 20.27
C HIS A 29 -3.99 1.72 19.70
N PRO A 30 -4.63 1.71 18.51
CA PRO A 30 -5.14 0.49 17.88
C PRO A 30 -4.06 -0.55 17.54
N VAL A 31 -2.80 -0.15 17.43
CA VAL A 31 -1.67 -1.11 17.25
C VAL A 31 -1.40 -1.88 18.54
N ASP A 32 -1.62 -1.28 19.72
CA ASP A 32 -1.48 -2.01 20.98
C ASP A 32 -2.58 -3.07 21.11
N ALA A 33 -3.81 -2.68 20.74
CA ALA A 33 -4.94 -3.59 20.65
C ALA A 33 -4.73 -4.72 19.61
N LEU A 34 -3.97 -4.46 18.54
CA LEU A 34 -3.67 -5.45 17.51
C LEU A 34 -2.92 -6.65 18.10
N HIS A 35 -1.94 -6.40 18.97
CA HIS A 35 -1.18 -7.48 19.62
C HIS A 35 -2.10 -8.39 20.44
N GLU A 36 -3.02 -7.80 21.21
CA GLU A 36 -4.01 -8.55 22.01
C GLU A 36 -4.96 -9.36 21.13
N VAL A 37 -5.54 -8.75 20.09
CA VAL A 37 -6.48 -9.42 19.18
C VAL A 37 -5.80 -10.59 18.47
N CYS A 38 -4.57 -10.41 17.99
CA CYS A 38 -3.79 -11.46 17.36
C CYS A 38 -3.48 -12.61 18.32
N ALA A 39 -3.07 -12.32 19.56
CA ALA A 39 -2.81 -13.32 20.58
C ALA A 39 -4.07 -14.14 20.91
N ASN A 40 -5.21 -13.46 21.10
CA ASN A 40 -6.49 -14.12 21.41
C ASN A 40 -7.03 -15.00 20.26
N LEU A 41 -6.68 -14.68 19.02
CA LEU A 41 -7.04 -15.48 17.84
C LEU A 41 -6.02 -16.57 17.51
N GLY A 42 -4.90 -16.66 18.23
CA GLY A 42 -3.82 -17.60 17.94
C GLY A 42 -3.15 -17.36 16.58
N VAL A 43 -3.17 -16.11 16.08
CA VAL A 43 -2.58 -15.73 14.79
C VAL A 43 -1.36 -14.85 15.04
N GLY A 44 -0.22 -15.18 14.42
CA GLY A 44 0.95 -14.30 14.46
C GLY A 44 0.64 -12.96 13.77
N GLU A 45 0.98 -11.85 14.41
CA GLU A 45 0.61 -10.50 13.96
C GLU A 45 1.06 -10.16 12.54
N LEU A 46 2.32 -10.49 12.19
CA LEU A 46 2.87 -10.31 10.83
C LEU A 46 2.23 -11.22 9.79
N ALA A 47 1.73 -12.39 10.21
CA ALA A 47 0.97 -13.28 9.35
C ALA A 47 -0.52 -12.90 9.26
N GLY A 48 -1.00 -12.15 10.25
CA GLY A 48 -2.39 -11.73 10.40
C GLY A 48 -2.72 -10.38 9.79
N THR A 49 -1.72 -9.58 9.39
CA THR A 49 -1.93 -8.23 8.88
C THR A 49 -0.99 -7.85 7.73
N LEU A 50 -1.46 -6.95 6.87
CA LEU A 50 -0.68 -6.30 5.83
C LEU A 50 -0.13 -4.96 6.33
N PRO A 51 1.02 -4.48 5.84
CA PRO A 51 1.53 -3.16 6.19
C PRO A 51 0.52 -2.02 5.93
N SER A 52 -0.23 -2.07 4.82
CA SER A 52 -1.27 -1.06 4.59
C SER A 52 -2.41 -1.15 5.59
N GLN A 53 -2.74 -2.33 6.11
CA GLN A 53 -3.72 -2.44 7.19
C GLN A 53 -3.23 -1.78 8.48
N ARG A 54 -1.95 -1.95 8.83
CA ARG A 54 -1.32 -1.28 9.98
C ARG A 54 -1.27 0.23 9.80
N ARG A 55 -1.00 0.73 8.59
CA ARG A 55 -1.09 2.16 8.26
C ARG A 55 -2.48 2.74 8.58
N TYR A 56 -3.54 1.99 8.29
CA TYR A 56 -4.91 2.42 8.61
C TYR A 56 -5.23 2.40 10.10
N LEU A 57 -4.56 1.57 10.91
CA LEU A 57 -4.64 1.68 12.38
C LEU A 57 -4.09 3.03 12.87
N THR A 58 -2.96 3.46 12.32
CA THR A 58 -2.37 4.78 12.62
C THR A 58 -3.28 5.91 12.16
N TYR A 59 -3.85 5.84 10.95
CA TYR A 59 -4.82 6.82 10.46
C TYR A 59 -6.06 6.91 11.34
N PHE A 60 -6.59 5.76 11.77
CA PHE A 60 -7.72 5.72 12.68
C PHE A 60 -7.39 6.39 14.02
N HIS A 61 -6.21 6.12 14.58
CA HIS A 61 -5.77 6.78 15.81
C HIS A 61 -5.68 8.30 15.64
N GLN A 62 -5.15 8.80 14.52
CA GLN A 62 -5.13 10.25 14.26
C GLN A 62 -6.54 10.86 14.25
N CYS A 63 -7.52 10.16 13.66
CA CYS A 63 -8.92 10.58 13.73
C CYS A 63 -9.45 10.62 15.18
N LEU A 64 -9.12 9.63 16.02
CA LEU A 64 -9.50 9.63 17.44
C LEU A 64 -8.93 10.83 18.20
N GLN A 65 -7.72 11.26 17.84
CA GLN A 65 -7.05 12.44 18.41
C GLN A 65 -7.56 13.77 17.82
N GLY A 66 -8.68 13.76 17.07
CA GLY A 66 -9.26 14.97 16.50
C GLY A 66 -8.52 15.51 15.27
N SER A 67 -7.66 14.69 14.64
CA SER A 67 -6.95 15.03 13.41
C SER A 67 -7.53 14.25 12.22
N PRO A 68 -8.67 14.69 11.63
CA PRO A 68 -9.27 14.02 10.49
C PRO A 68 -8.42 14.17 9.22
N PRO A 69 -8.60 13.28 8.23
CA PRO A 69 -7.88 13.40 6.96
C PRO A 69 -8.24 14.69 6.23
N LEU A 70 -7.25 15.30 5.58
CA LEU A 70 -7.50 16.42 4.67
C LEU A 70 -8.38 15.98 3.50
N CYS A 71 -9.41 16.76 3.22
CA CYS A 71 -10.26 16.58 2.05
C CYS A 71 -9.69 17.40 0.89
N ALA A 72 -8.69 16.87 0.21
CA ALA A 72 -8.04 17.55 -0.91
C ALA A 72 -7.72 16.58 -2.05
N ASP A 73 -8.02 17.02 -3.26
CA ASP A 73 -7.57 16.37 -4.48
C ASP A 73 -6.06 16.50 -4.62
N ARG A 74 -5.40 15.39 -4.90
CA ARG A 74 -3.95 15.32 -5.09
C ARG A 74 -3.67 14.87 -6.53
N ARG A 75 -2.76 15.57 -7.19
CA ARG A 75 -2.26 15.13 -8.50
C ARG A 75 -1.08 14.19 -8.30
N LEU A 76 -1.20 12.97 -8.82
CA LEU A 76 -0.09 12.02 -8.85
C LEU A 76 0.79 12.33 -10.05
N LEU A 77 2.04 12.74 -9.80
CA LEU A 77 2.96 13.14 -10.87
C LEU A 77 3.86 11.98 -11.31
N SER A 78 4.50 11.34 -10.32
CA SER A 78 5.43 10.24 -10.55
C SER A 78 5.60 9.39 -9.30
N ALA A 79 6.10 8.18 -9.50
CA ALA A 79 6.61 7.32 -8.44
C ALA A 79 8.03 6.89 -8.80
N LYS A 80 8.89 6.74 -7.79
CA LYS A 80 10.25 6.22 -7.94
C LYS A 80 10.39 4.94 -7.13
N MET A 81 11.05 3.96 -7.70
CA MET A 81 11.31 2.69 -7.04
C MET A 81 12.80 2.39 -7.15
N ASN A 82 13.45 2.22 -6.01
CA ASN A 82 14.89 1.98 -5.91
C ASN A 82 15.16 0.50 -5.60
N GLY A 83 16.32 0.00 -6.00
CA GLY A 83 16.77 -1.38 -5.73
C GLY A 83 16.01 -2.40 -6.57
N VAL A 84 15.85 -2.09 -7.85
CA VAL A 84 15.02 -2.83 -8.79
C VAL A 84 15.89 -3.63 -9.76
N ASP A 85 16.18 -4.87 -9.42
CA ASP A 85 17.00 -5.74 -10.27
C ASP A 85 16.12 -6.77 -11.00
N TRP A 86 15.37 -6.29 -12.00
CA TRP A 86 14.63 -7.18 -12.89
C TRP A 86 15.59 -7.91 -13.81
N THR A 87 15.51 -9.24 -13.84
CA THR A 87 16.36 -10.09 -14.68
C THR A 87 15.67 -10.56 -15.96
N ASP A 88 14.41 -10.19 -16.15
CA ASP A 88 13.56 -10.61 -17.27
C ASP A 88 13.08 -9.43 -18.11
N ASP A 89 12.74 -9.70 -19.38
CA ASP A 89 12.30 -8.70 -20.37
C ASP A 89 10.85 -8.20 -20.15
N ALA A 90 10.21 -8.58 -19.04
CA ALA A 90 8.90 -8.06 -18.73
C ALA A 90 8.96 -6.54 -18.50
N ARG A 91 7.86 -5.85 -18.79
CA ARG A 91 7.73 -4.41 -18.56
C ARG A 91 7.05 -4.15 -17.22
N SER A 92 7.50 -3.13 -16.50
CA SER A 92 6.85 -2.72 -15.26
C SER A 92 5.82 -1.62 -15.54
N VAL A 93 4.68 -1.71 -14.86
CA VAL A 93 3.61 -0.71 -14.92
C VAL A 93 3.08 -0.48 -13.52
N LEU A 94 2.94 0.78 -13.12
CA LEU A 94 2.32 1.16 -11.86
C LEU A 94 0.86 1.55 -12.13
N GLU A 95 -0.08 0.79 -11.55
CA GLU A 95 -1.51 1.04 -11.66
C GLU A 95 -2.03 1.76 -10.41
N VAL A 96 -2.87 2.77 -10.60
CA VAL A 96 -3.50 3.59 -9.56
C VAL A 96 -4.97 3.26 -9.49
N TRP A 97 -5.39 2.70 -8.36
CA TRP A 97 -6.75 2.26 -8.14
C TRP A 97 -7.42 3.09 -7.04
N GLN A 98 -8.67 3.47 -7.27
CA GLN A 98 -9.49 4.19 -6.31
C GLN A 98 -10.89 3.55 -6.33
N GLN A 99 -11.43 3.23 -5.15
CA GLN A 99 -12.77 2.62 -5.02
C GLN A 99 -13.00 1.39 -5.94
N GLY A 100 -11.96 0.57 -6.12
CA GLY A 100 -12.02 -0.64 -6.95
C GLY A 100 -11.98 -0.39 -8.47
N ARG A 101 -11.77 0.85 -8.92
CA ARG A 101 -11.59 1.20 -10.34
C ARG A 101 -10.16 1.65 -10.62
N LEU A 102 -9.65 1.29 -11.80
CA LEU A 102 -8.38 1.80 -12.31
C LEU A 102 -8.60 3.24 -12.77
N VAL A 103 -7.90 4.19 -12.14
CA VAL A 103 -8.01 5.62 -12.47
C VAL A 103 -6.88 6.07 -13.38
N SER A 104 -5.66 5.58 -13.14
CA SER A 104 -4.50 5.90 -13.94
C SER A 104 -3.52 4.73 -13.99
N SER A 105 -2.69 4.71 -15.02
CA SER A 105 -1.61 3.76 -15.18
C SER A 105 -0.40 4.51 -15.68
N SER A 106 0.78 4.18 -15.15
CA SER A 106 2.01 4.79 -15.62
C SER A 106 2.29 4.42 -17.08
N SER A 107 3.00 5.30 -17.79
CA SER A 107 3.62 4.91 -19.05
C SER A 107 4.69 3.84 -18.80
N PRO A 108 4.91 2.90 -19.73
CA PRO A 108 5.94 1.88 -19.58
C PRO A 108 7.32 2.54 -19.46
N THR A 109 8.06 2.19 -18.43
CA THR A 109 9.48 2.49 -18.32
C THR A 109 10.29 1.34 -18.91
N HIS A 110 11.14 1.65 -19.89
CA HIS A 110 12.20 0.75 -20.34
C HIS A 110 13.51 1.50 -20.14
N GLN A 111 14.22 1.22 -19.05
CA GLN A 111 15.63 1.60 -18.96
C GLN A 111 16.46 0.33 -19.17
N PRO A 112 17.21 0.21 -20.29
CA PRO A 112 18.16 -0.87 -20.47
C PRO A 112 19.25 -0.75 -19.39
N GLY A 113 19.58 -1.87 -18.77
CA GLY A 113 20.44 -1.95 -17.59
C GLY A 113 21.80 -1.29 -17.78
N GLY A 114 22.11 -0.33 -16.90
CA GLY A 114 23.45 0.14 -16.63
C GLY A 114 23.71 -0.02 -15.13
N MET A 115 24.85 -0.60 -14.76
CA MET A 115 25.26 -0.85 -13.38
C MET A 115 25.46 0.46 -12.60
N ALA A 116 24.39 1.00 -12.03
CA ALA A 116 24.38 1.97 -10.93
C ALA A 116 22.96 1.98 -10.37
N GLU A 117 22.81 1.77 -9.05
CA GLU A 117 21.55 1.77 -8.27
C GLU A 117 20.27 1.84 -9.11
N SER A 118 19.71 0.67 -9.42
CA SER A 118 18.55 0.53 -10.30
C SER A 118 17.33 1.28 -9.75
N CYS A 119 17.07 2.46 -10.32
CA CYS A 119 15.95 3.33 -10.00
C CYS A 119 14.97 3.39 -11.17
N GLU A 120 13.77 2.88 -10.97
CA GLU A 120 12.70 2.94 -11.96
C GLU A 120 11.75 4.12 -11.66
N VAL A 121 11.46 4.95 -12.68
CA VAL A 121 10.65 6.18 -12.53
C VAL A 121 9.36 6.09 -13.33
N PHE A 122 8.26 5.81 -12.65
CA PHE A 122 6.92 5.76 -13.22
C PHE A 122 6.34 7.16 -13.33
N ARG A 123 5.93 7.58 -14.53
CA ARG A 123 5.25 8.86 -14.74
C ARG A 123 3.78 8.65 -15.03
N PHE A 124 2.95 9.52 -14.47
CA PHE A 124 1.51 9.53 -14.69
C PHE A 124 1.11 10.68 -15.60
N SER A 125 -0.07 10.54 -16.21
CA SER A 125 -0.68 11.60 -16.99
C SER A 125 -1.06 12.78 -16.08
N ALA A 126 -1.07 13.99 -16.64
CA ALA A 126 -1.31 15.22 -15.87
C ALA A 126 -2.73 15.30 -15.24
N ASP A 127 -3.66 14.50 -15.75
CA ASP A 127 -5.04 14.32 -15.30
C ASP A 127 -5.19 13.22 -14.23
N ALA A 128 -4.10 12.59 -13.77
CA ALA A 128 -4.11 11.63 -12.67
C ALA A 128 -4.37 12.31 -11.31
N VAL A 129 -5.60 12.75 -11.10
CA VAL A 129 -6.09 13.34 -9.86
C VAL A 129 -6.73 12.24 -9.01
N VAL A 130 -6.33 12.18 -7.73
CA VAL A 130 -6.73 11.16 -6.77
C VAL A 130 -7.14 11.79 -5.45
N CYS A 131 -8.06 11.14 -4.73
CA CYS A 131 -8.55 11.61 -3.45
C CYS A 131 -8.95 10.43 -2.55
N LYS A 132 -8.78 10.54 -1.23
CA LYS A 132 -9.11 9.49 -0.26
C LYS A 132 -8.26 8.23 -0.43
N ASP A 133 -8.88 7.05 -0.33
CA ASP A 133 -8.21 5.75 -0.36
C ASP A 133 -7.71 5.38 -1.75
N ILE A 134 -6.40 5.23 -1.86
CA ILE A 134 -5.68 4.87 -3.08
C ILE A 134 -4.95 3.56 -2.87
N LEU A 135 -5.06 2.68 -3.85
CA LEU A 135 -4.29 1.45 -3.97
C LEU A 135 -3.37 1.53 -5.18
N ILE A 136 -2.08 1.50 -4.91
CA ILE A 136 -1.03 1.37 -5.91
C ILE A 136 -0.72 -0.11 -6.12
N ARG A 137 -0.55 -0.52 -7.37
CA ARG A 137 -0.09 -1.87 -7.73
C ARG A 137 1.05 -1.77 -8.74
N LEU A 138 2.19 -2.40 -8.43
CA LEU A 138 3.19 -2.68 -9.45
C LEU A 138 2.84 -3.98 -10.15
N ARG A 139 2.75 -3.92 -11.47
CA ARG A 139 2.49 -5.07 -12.33
C ARG A 139 3.70 -5.27 -13.24
N ARG A 140 4.22 -6.51 -13.28
CA ARG A 140 5.13 -6.96 -14.34
C ARG A 140 4.28 -7.56 -15.44
N VAL A 141 4.44 -7.08 -16.66
CA VAL A 141 3.72 -7.54 -17.84
C VAL A 141 4.69 -8.30 -18.72
N ALA A 142 4.51 -9.61 -18.81
CA ALA A 142 5.31 -10.49 -19.65
C ALA A 142 5.01 -10.25 -21.15
N ALA A 143 5.86 -10.80 -22.02
CA ALA A 143 5.74 -10.65 -23.47
C ALA A 143 4.42 -11.22 -24.03
N ASP A 144 3.87 -12.25 -23.38
CA ASP A 144 2.56 -12.85 -23.66
C ASP A 144 1.36 -11.99 -23.19
N GLY A 145 1.63 -10.84 -22.56
CA GLY A 145 0.63 -9.94 -21.99
C GLY A 145 0.15 -10.33 -20.58
N ARG A 146 0.61 -11.44 -20.02
CA ARG A 146 0.28 -11.85 -18.65
C ARG A 146 0.80 -10.83 -17.66
N LYS A 147 -0.04 -10.47 -16.68
CA LYS A 147 0.26 -9.48 -15.66
C LYS A 147 0.39 -10.14 -14.28
N ASP A 148 1.56 -9.99 -13.64
CA ASP A 148 1.83 -10.46 -12.29
C ASP A 148 2.01 -9.28 -11.31
N THR A 149 1.40 -9.35 -10.12
CA THR A 149 1.48 -8.28 -9.12
C THR A 149 2.74 -8.51 -8.30
N GLN A 150 3.63 -7.53 -8.29
CA GLN A 150 4.87 -7.62 -7.52
C GLN A 150 4.75 -6.95 -6.16
N LEU A 151 4.06 -5.80 -6.09
CA LEU A 151 3.81 -5.10 -4.83
C LEU A 151 2.46 -4.40 -4.85
N ARG A 152 1.95 -4.16 -3.64
CA ARG A 152 0.80 -3.29 -3.42
C ARG A 152 1.10 -2.31 -2.29
N LEU A 153 0.48 -1.15 -2.36
CA LEU A 153 0.54 -0.13 -1.34
C LEU A 153 -0.80 0.58 -1.28
N ALA A 154 -1.47 0.57 -0.13
CA ALA A 154 -2.70 1.33 0.08
C ALA A 154 -2.52 2.45 1.10
N PHE A 155 -2.98 3.65 0.77
CA PHE A 155 -2.89 4.83 1.63
C PHE A 155 -4.06 5.77 1.38
N HIS A 156 -4.26 6.72 2.29
CA HIS A 156 -5.31 7.73 2.14
C HIS A 156 -4.67 9.11 1.91
N THR A 157 -5.01 9.78 0.81
CA THR A 157 -4.37 11.04 0.37
C THR A 157 -4.44 12.15 1.42
N GLY A 158 -5.48 12.14 2.25
CA GLY A 158 -5.66 13.12 3.33
C GLY A 158 -4.65 13.05 4.48
N PHE A 159 -3.85 11.98 4.56
CA PHE A 159 -2.75 11.82 5.52
C PHE A 159 -1.38 11.95 4.85
N VAL A 160 -1.33 12.38 3.60
CA VAL A 160 -0.11 12.63 2.84
C VAL A 160 -0.03 14.13 2.54
N PHE A 161 1.06 14.77 2.95
CA PHE A 161 1.24 16.22 2.79
C PHE A 161 1.94 16.57 1.47
N ASP A 162 3.13 16.01 1.26
CA ASP A 162 3.97 16.29 0.07
C ASP A 162 4.21 15.04 -0.76
N SER A 163 4.90 14.05 -0.18
CA SER A 163 5.23 12.79 -0.83
C SER A 163 5.03 11.64 0.15
N MET A 164 4.83 10.45 -0.41
CA MET A 164 4.78 9.21 0.35
C MET A 164 6.03 8.40 0.05
N VAL A 165 6.76 8.04 1.10
CA VAL A 165 7.90 7.13 1.03
C VAL A 165 7.52 5.86 1.79
N ALA A 166 7.80 4.71 1.20
CA ALA A 166 7.55 3.41 1.82
C ALA A 166 8.75 2.50 1.59
N GLY A 167 9.33 1.98 2.66
CA GLY A 167 10.34 0.94 2.60
C GLY A 167 9.74 -0.44 2.28
N LYS A 168 10.60 -1.42 2.02
CA LYS A 168 10.18 -2.80 1.66
C LYS A 168 9.21 -3.44 2.67
N ARG A 169 9.36 -3.13 3.97
CA ARG A 169 8.51 -3.67 5.05
C ARG A 169 7.14 -2.97 5.16
N GLU A 170 6.94 -1.90 4.38
CA GLU A 170 5.74 -1.08 4.37
C GLU A 170 4.84 -1.34 3.12
N LEU A 171 5.23 -2.32 2.30
CA LEU A 171 4.53 -2.79 1.09
C LEU A 171 3.83 -4.14 1.35
N ASP A 172 2.64 -4.36 0.79
CA ASP A 172 1.81 -5.58 1.01
C ASP A 172 2.15 -6.79 0.14
#